data_AF-K0VNG5-F1
#
_entry.id   AF-K0VNG5-F1
#
_cell.length_a   1.000
_cell.length_b   1.000
_cell.length_c   1.000
_cell.angle_alpha   90.00
_cell.angle_beta   90.00
_cell.angle_gamma   90.00
#
_symmetry.space_group_name_H-M   'P 1'
#
loop_
_entity.id
_entity.type
_entity.pdbx_description
1 polymer ?
#
loop_
_entity_poly.entity_id
_entity_poly.type
_entity_poly.pdbx_seq_one_letter_code
_entity_poly.pdbx_strand_id
1 'polypeptide(L)'
;MYVILAIIVVIALYVVFIYNGLVRSRQMAEEAWSGIDVQLKRRADLIPNLIETVKGYAAHEKSTLEEVVALRNKAQAVPAGDVAGRAQAEGLLGQALGRVIALAEAY
;
A
#
# COMPACT_ATOMS: atom_id res chain seq x y z
N MET A 1 22.57 44.32 -24.18
CA MET A 1 22.79 43.94 -22.76
C MET A 1 21.47 43.64 -22.04
N TYR A 2 20.51 44.57 -21.99
CA TYR A 2 19.24 44.38 -21.28
C TYR A 2 18.34 43.24 -21.82
N VAL A 3 18.33 43.01 -23.13
CA VAL A 3 17.55 41.90 -23.74
C VAL A 3 18.07 40.53 -23.30
N ILE A 4 19.39 40.35 -23.26
CA ILE A 4 20.01 39.09 -22.80
C ILE A 4 19.69 38.87 -21.31
N LEU A 5 19.74 39.94 -20.51
CA LEU A 5 19.44 39.88 -19.09
C LEU A 5 17.96 39.53 -18.83
N ALA A 6 17.04 40.10 -19.61
CA ALA A 6 15.62 39.75 -19.56
C ALA A 6 15.37 38.27 -19.94
N ILE A 7 16.05 37.76 -20.97
CA ILE A 7 15.95 36.34 -21.37
C ILE A 7 16.42 35.41 -20.25
N ILE A 8 17.54 35.74 -19.58
CA ILE A 8 18.05 34.96 -18.46
C ILE A 8 17.04 34.92 -17.31
N VAL A 9 16.42 36.05 -16.99
CA VAL A 9 15.38 36.12 -15.94
C VAL A 9 14.17 35.25 -16.30
N VAL A 10 13.70 35.30 -17.55
CA VAL A 10 12.57 34.47 -17.99
C VAL A 10 12.90 32.98 -17.89
N ILE A 11 14.10 32.57 -18.32
CA ILE A 11 14.55 31.18 -18.21
C ILE A 11 14.62 30.75 -16.74
N ALA A 12 15.19 31.58 -15.87
CA ALA A 12 15.28 31.30 -14.44
C ALA A 12 13.88 31.10 -13.81
N LEU A 13 12.93 31.98 -14.12
CA LEU A 13 11.55 31.85 -13.65
C LEU A 13 10.86 30.59 -14.18
N TYR A 14 11.10 30.23 -15.45
CA TYR A 14 10.56 29.02 -16.05
C TYR A 14 11.08 27.74 -15.35
N VAL A 15 12.38 27.67 -15.07
CA VAL A 15 12.99 26.55 -14.34
C VAL A 15 12.41 26.43 -12.94
N VAL A 16 12.26 27.55 -12.22
CA VAL A 16 11.65 27.57 -10.88
C VAL A 16 10.21 27.07 -10.92
N PHE A 17 9.42 27.47 -11.93
CA PHE A 17 8.04 27.04 -12.08
C PHE A 17 7.92 25.52 -12.29
N ILE A 18 8.74 24.96 -13.19
CA ILE A 18 8.77 23.50 -13.44
C ILE A 18 9.20 22.75 -12.19
N TYR A 19 10.27 23.21 -11.52
CA TYR A 19 10.78 22.55 -10.33
C TYR A 19 9.73 22.50 -9.22
N ASN A 20 9.05 23.62 -8.96
CA ASN A 20 7.97 23.68 -7.98
C ASN A 20 6.78 22.77 -8.35
N GLY A 21 6.43 22.70 -9.63
CA GLY A 21 5.41 21.78 -10.13
C GLY A 21 5.76 20.32 -9.86
N LEU A 22 7.00 19.92 -10.17
CA LEU A 22 7.48 18.56 -9.96
C LEU A 22 7.52 18.19 -8.46
N VAL A 23 8.00 19.10 -7.61
CA VAL A 23 8.02 18.90 -6.16
C VAL A 23 6.61 18.73 -5.62
N ARG A 24 5.65 19.55 -6.08
CA ARG A 24 4.25 19.42 -5.68
C ARG A 24 3.66 18.06 -6.07
N SER A 25 3.87 17.62 -7.31
CA SER A 25 3.39 16.31 -7.77
C SER A 25 4.00 15.16 -6.96
N ARG A 26 5.29 15.26 -6.62
CA ARG A 26 5.96 14.27 -5.76
C ARG A 26 5.33 14.21 -4.37
N GLN A 27 5.10 15.37 -3.74
CA GLN A 27 4.47 15.43 -2.42
C GLN A 27 3.04 14.86 -2.43
N MET A 28 2.26 15.15 -3.47
CA MET A 28 0.92 14.55 -3.63
C MET A 28 0.97 13.02 -3.74
N ALA A 29 1.97 12.47 -4.43
CA ALA A 29 2.15 11.02 -4.54
C ALA A 29 2.53 10.39 -3.19
N GLU A 30 3.44 11.03 -2.44
CA GLU A 30 3.84 10.60 -1.08
C GLU A 30 2.65 10.63 -0.10
N GLU A 31 1.82 11.69 -0.16
CA GLU A 31 0.60 11.82 0.65
C GLU A 31 -0.43 10.75 0.31
N ALA A 32 -0.70 10.52 -0.98
CA ALA A 32 -1.61 9.47 -1.42
C ALA A 32 -1.14 8.08 -0.96
N TRP A 33 0.17 7.81 -1.03
CA TRP A 33 0.74 6.56 -0.56
C TRP A 33 0.61 6.37 0.95
N SER A 34 0.86 7.43 1.73
CA SER A 34 0.64 7.43 3.18
C SER A 34 -0.80 7.06 3.54
N GLY A 35 -1.78 7.63 2.81
CA GLY A 35 -3.19 7.27 2.97
C GLY A 35 -3.48 5.79 2.71
N ILE A 36 -2.89 5.22 1.67
CA ILE A 36 -3.02 3.79 1.35
C ILE A 36 -2.38 2.92 2.44
N ASP A 37 -1.17 3.25 2.89
CA ASP A 37 -0.45 2.50 3.91
C ASP A 37 -1.24 2.39 5.22
N VAL A 38 -1.90 3.47 5.65
CA VAL A 38 -2.80 3.45 6.81
C VAL A 38 -3.95 2.46 6.63
N GLN A 39 -4.55 2.38 5.44
CA GLN A 39 -5.63 1.43 5.17
C GLN A 39 -5.14 -0.02 5.14
N LEU A 40 -3.98 -0.26 4.53
CA LEU A 40 -3.36 -1.59 4.50
C LEU A 40 -2.98 -2.05 5.92
N LYS A 41 -2.47 -1.14 6.75
CA LYS A 41 -2.18 -1.41 8.15
C LYS A 41 -3.44 -1.74 8.94
N ARG A 42 -4.51 -0.94 8.80
CA ARG A 42 -5.81 -1.22 9.43
C ARG A 42 -6.37 -2.59 9.01
N ARG A 43 -6.28 -2.95 7.74
CA ARG A 43 -6.65 -4.28 7.25
C ARG A 43 -5.84 -5.36 7.95
N ALA A 44 -4.51 -5.23 7.99
CA ALA A 44 -3.63 -6.19 8.65
C ALA A 44 -3.93 -6.33 10.15
N ASP A 45 -4.33 -5.26 10.82
CA ASP A 45 -4.68 -5.26 12.25
C ASP A 45 -6.03 -5.94 12.53
N LEU A 46 -6.94 -5.99 11.55
CA LEU A 46 -8.23 -6.67 11.67
C LEU A 46 -8.19 -8.18 11.34
N ILE A 47 -7.16 -8.65 10.63
CA ILE A 47 -7.02 -10.06 10.25
C ILE A 47 -7.01 -11.03 11.45
N PRO A 48 -6.30 -10.76 12.56
CA PRO A 48 -6.33 -11.65 13.72
C PRO A 48 -7.74 -11.86 14.26
N ASN A 49 -8.54 -10.79 14.35
CA ASN A 49 -9.93 -10.86 14.83
C ASN A 49 -10.79 -11.70 13.87
N LEU A 50 -10.63 -11.52 12.56
CA LEU A 50 -11.32 -12.34 11.56
C LEU A 50 -10.93 -13.83 11.65
N ILE A 51 -9.64 -14.11 11.87
CA ILE A 51 -9.16 -15.49 12.04
C ILE A 51 -9.76 -16.10 13.30
N GLU A 52 -9.85 -15.35 14.40
CA GLU A 52 -10.44 -15.83 15.66
C GLU A 52 -11.91 -16.18 15.51
N THR A 53 -12.70 -15.37 14.79
CA THR A 53 -14.12 -15.68 14.54
C THR A 53 -14.29 -16.91 13.66
N VAL A 54 -13.47 -17.07 12.61
CA VAL A 54 -13.55 -18.23 11.70
C VAL A 54 -12.99 -19.50 12.34
N LYS A 55 -11.98 -19.41 13.22
CA LYS A 55 -11.40 -20.55 13.94
C LYS A 55 -12.42 -21.37 14.72
N GLY A 56 -13.47 -20.73 15.23
CA GLY A 56 -14.56 -21.42 15.94
C GLY A 56 -15.36 -22.37 15.05
N TYR A 57 -15.49 -22.05 13.76
CA TYR A 57 -16.26 -22.83 12.78
C TYR A 57 -15.38 -23.74 11.91
N ALA A 58 -14.14 -23.32 11.65
CA ALA A 58 -13.20 -23.98 10.74
C ALA A 58 -11.98 -24.57 11.47
N ALA A 59 -12.20 -25.27 12.59
CA ALA A 59 -11.13 -25.79 13.44
C ALA A 59 -10.21 -26.82 12.73
N HIS A 60 -10.69 -27.45 11.66
CA HIS A 60 -9.94 -28.42 10.85
C HIS A 60 -9.04 -27.75 9.78
N GLU A 61 -9.16 -26.45 9.58
CA GLU A 61 -8.58 -25.70 8.45
C GLU A 61 -7.36 -24.87 8.88
N LYS A 62 -6.53 -25.47 9.74
CA LYS A 62 -5.34 -24.81 10.30
C LYS A 62 -4.37 -24.36 9.22
N SER A 63 -4.13 -25.17 8.19
CA SER A 63 -3.19 -24.85 7.11
C SER A 63 -3.59 -23.58 6.36
N THR A 64 -4.88 -23.41 6.06
CA THR A 64 -5.44 -22.23 5.39
C THR A 64 -5.24 -20.97 6.25
N LEU A 65 -5.49 -21.08 7.56
CA LEU A 65 -5.35 -19.96 8.50
C LEU A 65 -3.87 -19.59 8.73
N GLU A 66 -2.98 -20.57 8.79
CA GLU A 66 -1.52 -20.38 8.89
C GLU A 66 -0.97 -19.67 7.65
N GLU A 67 -1.45 -20.04 6.45
CA GLU A 67 -1.07 -19.36 5.20
C GLU A 67 -1.43 -17.87 5.23
N VAL A 68 -2.62 -17.52 5.74
CA VAL A 68 -3.07 -16.12 5.86
C VAL A 68 -2.21 -15.35 6.85
N VAL A 69 -1.85 -15.95 7.99
CA VAL A 69 -0.94 -15.33 8.96
C VAL A 69 0.44 -15.10 8.33
N ALA A 70 0.96 -16.07 7.59
CA ALA A 70 2.25 -15.94 6.91
C ALA A 70 2.23 -14.83 5.85
N LEU A 71 1.17 -14.76 5.05
CA LEU A 71 0.99 -13.72 4.02
C LEU A 71 0.79 -12.34 4.64
N ARG A 72 0.07 -12.23 5.77
CA ARG A 72 -0.05 -10.98 6.54
C ARG A 72 1.33 -10.49 6.99
N ASN A 73 2.14 -11.37 7.58
CA ASN A 73 3.47 -11.03 8.05
C ASN A 73 4.37 -10.61 6.87
N LYS A 74 4.28 -11.32 5.74
CA LYS A 74 5.01 -10.98 4.51
C LYS A 74 4.61 -9.60 3.99
N ALA A 75 3.32 -9.27 3.97
CA ALA A 75 2.85 -7.95 3.57
C ALA A 75 3.40 -6.85 4.50
N GLN A 76 3.35 -7.05 5.82
CA GLN A 76 3.87 -6.10 6.80
C GLN A 76 5.41 -5.96 6.79
N ALA A 77 6.15 -6.97 6.34
CA ALA A 77 7.60 -6.95 6.27
C ALA A 77 8.15 -6.22 5.02
N VAL A 78 7.31 -5.83 4.07
CA VAL A 78 7.76 -5.08 2.88
C VAL A 78 8.32 -3.71 3.31
N PRO A 79 9.54 -3.34 2.87
CA PRO A 79 10.14 -2.05 3.21
C PRO A 79 9.30 -0.85 2.76
N ALA A 80 9.37 0.23 3.54
CA ALA A 80 8.79 1.50 3.14
C ALA A 80 9.44 2.02 1.85
N GLY A 81 8.61 2.37 0.86
CA GLY A 81 9.05 2.83 -0.47
C GLY A 81 8.97 1.76 -1.57
N ASP A 82 8.86 0.48 -1.24
CA ASP A 82 8.60 -0.58 -2.22
C ASP A 82 7.09 -0.76 -2.48
N VAL A 83 6.53 0.17 -3.26
CA VAL A 83 5.10 0.17 -3.63
C VAL A 83 4.73 -1.09 -4.40
N ALA A 84 5.58 -1.54 -5.32
CA ALA A 84 5.32 -2.69 -6.17
C ALA A 84 5.34 -4.01 -5.37
N GLY A 85 6.35 -4.19 -4.51
CA GLY A 85 6.43 -5.32 -3.59
C GLY A 85 5.25 -5.33 -2.62
N ARG A 86 4.83 -4.15 -2.13
CA ARG A 86 3.68 -4.05 -1.24
C ARG A 86 2.40 -4.45 -1.95
N ALA A 87 2.17 -3.97 -3.16
CA ALA A 87 1.00 -4.33 -3.97
C ALA A 87 0.94 -5.84 -4.25
N GLN A 88 2.07 -6.47 -4.57
CA GLN A 88 2.14 -7.91 -4.80
C GLN A 88 1.80 -8.70 -3.53
N ALA A 89 2.39 -8.34 -2.39
CA ALA A 89 2.14 -9.04 -1.13
C ALA A 89 0.69 -8.88 -0.65
N GLU A 90 0.11 -7.69 -0.77
CA GLU A 90 -1.30 -7.42 -0.44
C GLU A 90 -2.27 -8.14 -1.37
N GLY A 91 -1.91 -8.32 -2.65
CA GLY A 91 -2.68 -9.10 -3.62
C GLY A 91 -2.76 -10.58 -3.24
N LEU A 92 -1.63 -11.19 -2.88
CA LEU A 92 -1.60 -12.58 -2.39
C LEU A 92 -2.41 -12.73 -1.09
N LEU A 93 -2.28 -11.77 -0.18
CA LEU A 93 -3.09 -11.75 1.05
C LEU A 93 -4.58 -11.63 0.75
N GLY A 94 -4.97 -10.84 -0.27
CA GLY A 94 -6.35 -10.76 -0.76
C GLY A 94 -6.91 -12.09 -1.22
N GLN A 95 -6.15 -12.82 -2.03
CA GLN A 95 -6.55 -14.14 -2.51
C GLN A 95 -6.71 -15.16 -1.37
N ALA A 96 -5.81 -15.13 -0.39
CA ALA A 96 -5.90 -16.00 0.79
C ALA A 96 -7.11 -15.66 1.68
N LEU A 97 -7.39 -14.37 1.92
CA LEU A 97 -8.60 -13.97 2.64
C LEU A 97 -9.89 -14.38 1.90
N GLY A 98 -9.90 -14.31 0.56
CA GLY A 98 -11.03 -14.81 -0.24
C GLY A 98 -11.31 -16.30 0.00
N ARG A 99 -10.26 -17.12 0.13
CA ARG A 99 -10.40 -18.55 0.50
C ARG A 99 -10.96 -18.75 1.90
N VAL A 100 -10.55 -17.94 2.88
CA VAL A 100 -11.10 -18.01 4.25
C VAL A 100 -12.58 -17.64 4.28
N ILE A 101 -13.01 -16.64 3.50
CA ILE A 101 -14.42 -16.26 3.41
C ILE A 101 -15.23 -17.39 2.76
N ALA A 102 -14.75 -17.96 1.65
CA ALA A 102 -15.41 -19.09 1.00
C ALA A 102 -15.54 -20.31 1.94
N LEU A 103 -14.53 -20.53 2.79
CA LEU A 103 -14.58 -21.56 3.81
C LEU A 103 -15.64 -21.26 4.88
N ALA A 104 -15.71 -20.02 5.35
CA ALA A 104 -16.72 -19.59 6.32
C ALA A 104 -18.15 -19.66 5.76
N GLU A 105 -18.34 -19.54 4.44
CA GLU A 105 -19.64 -19.72 3.78
C GLU A 105 -20.02 -21.20 3.59
N ALA A 106 -19.04 -22.11 3.59
CA ALA A 106 -19.26 -23.55 3.42
C ALA A 106 -19.71 -24.28 4.70
N TYR A 107 -19.65 -23.61 5.85
CA TYR A 107 -20.03 -24.12 7.19
C TYR A 107 -21.21 -23.34 7.77
#